data_AF-A0A1I2ISC9-F1
#
_entry.id   AF-A0A1I2ISC9-F1
#
_cell.length_a   1.000
_cell.length_b   1.000
_cell.length_c   1.000
_cell.angle_alpha   90.00
_cell.angle_beta   90.00
_cell.angle_gamma   90.00
#
_symmetry.space_group_name_H-M   'P 1'
#
loop_
_entity.id
_entity.type
_entity.pdbx_description
1 polymer ?
#
loop_
_entity_poly.entity_id
_entity_poly.type
_entity_poly.pdbx_seq_one_letter_code
_entity_poly.pdbx_strand_id
1 'polypeptide(L)'
;VMDNLNTHRQNSLCMAFGDDAGRELWSRFTVHYTPKHGSWLNPAENEASLWSRECLGRLRIGSLSELRRRTSLWNKDAHRRRRKITWRFTKEQARAVFKLDQISTSRSEH
;
A
#
# COMPACT_ATOMS: atom_id res chain seq x y z
N VAL A 1 -3.80 1.52 5.24
CA VAL A 1 -4.34 0.67 4.16
C VAL A 1 -3.25 -0.28 3.73
N MET A 2 -3.52 -1.58 3.57
CA MET A 2 -2.54 -2.60 3.20
C MET A 2 -3.19 -3.71 2.37
N ASP A 3 -2.40 -4.46 1.61
CA ASP A 3 -2.90 -5.65 0.92
C ASP A 3 -3.20 -6.79 1.91
N ASN A 4 -3.81 -7.88 1.43
CA ASN A 4 -4.23 -9.01 2.24
C ASN A 4 -3.17 -10.14 2.27
N LEU A 5 -1.89 -9.79 2.38
CA LEU A 5 -0.81 -10.75 2.54
C LEU A 5 -0.88 -11.44 3.92
N ASN A 6 -0.50 -12.71 4.01
CA ASN A 6 -0.55 -13.47 5.27
C ASN A 6 0.35 -12.93 6.40
N THR A 7 1.34 -12.09 6.08
CA THR A 7 2.22 -11.38 7.02
C THR A 7 1.69 -10.01 7.41
N HIS A 8 0.64 -9.51 6.75
CA HIS A 8 -0.01 -8.25 7.04
C HIS A 8 -1.01 -8.44 8.19
N ARG A 9 -0.52 -8.86 9.36
CA ARG A 9 -1.33 -9.10 10.56
C ARG A 9 -0.52 -8.87 11.82
N GLN A 10 -1.21 -8.57 12.93
CA GLN A 10 -0.62 -8.35 14.25
C GLN A 10 0.42 -9.41 14.63
N ASN A 11 0.14 -10.69 14.35
CA ASN A 11 1.03 -11.80 14.71
C ASN A 11 2.44 -11.64 14.12
N SER A 12 2.58 -11.02 12.95
CA SER A 12 3.89 -10.76 12.36
C SER A 12 4.69 -9.72 13.13
N LEU A 13 4.03 -8.73 13.75
CA LEU A 13 4.68 -7.80 14.67
C LEU A 13 5.05 -8.47 15.98
N CYS A 14 4.17 -9.30 16.55
CA CYS A 14 4.46 -10.07 17.76
C CYS A 14 5.69 -10.99 17.57
N MET A 15 5.79 -11.69 16.44
CA MET A 15 6.96 -12.52 16.13
C MET A 15 8.25 -11.72 15.98
N ALA A 16 8.18 -10.47 15.49
CA ALA A 16 9.36 -9.66 15.23
C ALA A 16 9.83 -8.86 16.46
N PHE A 17 8.90 -8.39 17.29
CA PHE A 17 9.17 -7.44 18.38
C PHE A 17 8.82 -7.98 19.78
N GLY A 18 8.29 -9.20 19.88
CA GLY A 18 7.72 -9.74 21.11
C GLY A 18 6.23 -9.41 21.25
N ASP A 19 5.51 -10.17 22.08
CA ASP A 19 4.06 -10.09 22.17
C ASP A 19 3.55 -8.72 22.61
N ASP A 20 4.10 -8.16 23.69
CA ASP A 20 3.66 -6.88 24.25
C ASP A 20 3.94 -5.71 23.29
N ALA A 21 5.20 -5.58 22.83
CA ALA A 21 5.59 -4.52 21.91
C ALA A 21 4.89 -4.64 20.54
N GLY A 22 4.67 -5.87 20.05
CA GLY A 22 3.95 -6.11 18.81
C GLY A 22 2.47 -5.72 18.90
N ARG A 23 1.81 -6.04 20.02
CA ARG A 23 0.42 -5.63 20.30
C ARG A 23 0.29 -4.12 20.44
N GLU A 24 1.19 -3.51 21.20
CA GLU A 24 1.22 -2.05 21.38
C GLU A 24 1.46 -1.33 20.05
N LEU A 25 2.36 -1.84 19.20
CA LEU A 25 2.59 -1.25 17.89
C LEU A 25 1.36 -1.39 16.99
N TRP A 26 0.72 -2.57 16.98
CA TRP A 26 -0.48 -2.80 16.16
C TRP A 26 -1.66 -1.91 16.57
N SER A 27 -1.86 -1.70 17.87
CA SER A 27 -2.98 -0.89 18.38
C SER A 27 -2.90 0.59 17.99
N ARG A 28 -1.73 1.08 17.57
CA ARG A 28 -1.54 2.44 17.05
C ARG A 28 -2.12 2.64 15.64
N PHE A 29 -2.55 1.56 14.96
CA PHE A 29 -3.05 1.61 13.59
C PHE A 29 -4.49 1.14 13.48
N THR A 30 -5.32 1.91 12.77
CA THR A 30 -6.56 1.40 12.19
C THR A 30 -6.25 0.77 10.83
N VAL A 31 -6.22 -0.56 10.80
CA VAL A 31 -5.85 -1.30 9.60
C VAL A 31 -7.07 -1.50 8.68
N HIS A 32 -6.94 -1.02 7.45
CA HIS A 32 -7.89 -1.28 6.37
C HIS A 32 -7.22 -2.11 5.28
N TYR A 33 -7.77 -3.28 4.99
CA TYR A 33 -7.28 -4.13 3.90
C TYR A 33 -7.89 -3.72 2.57
N THR A 34 -7.11 -3.72 1.50
CA THR A 34 -7.67 -3.61 0.14
C THR A 34 -8.49 -4.86 -0.20
N PRO A 35 -9.57 -4.74 -0.97
CA PRO A 35 -10.33 -5.89 -1.45
C PRO A 35 -9.44 -6.89 -2.20
N LYS A 36 -9.83 -8.16 -2.20
CA LYS A 36 -9.18 -9.18 -3.04
C LYS A 36 -9.21 -8.74 -4.50
N HIS A 37 -8.08 -8.89 -5.20
CA HIS A 37 -7.87 -8.40 -6.58
C HIS A 37 -7.99 -6.86 -6.74
N GLY A 38 -8.00 -6.10 -5.65
CA GLY A 38 -8.09 -4.64 -5.62
C GLY A 38 -6.74 -3.94 -5.47
N SER A 39 -5.63 -4.53 -5.94
CA SER A 39 -4.28 -3.96 -5.87
C SER A 39 -4.18 -2.54 -6.44
N TRP A 40 -4.97 -2.23 -7.46
CA TRP A 40 -5.03 -0.90 -8.05
C TRP A 40 -5.60 0.18 -7.11
N LEU A 41 -6.22 -0.20 -5.99
CA LEU A 41 -6.60 0.70 -4.90
C LEU A 41 -5.52 0.87 -3.82
N ASN A 42 -4.42 0.09 -3.88
CA ASN A 42 -3.31 0.19 -2.94
C ASN A 42 -2.39 1.36 -3.33
N PRO A 43 -2.21 2.38 -2.47
CA PRO A 43 -1.35 3.52 -2.78
C PRO A 43 0.11 3.12 -3.06
N ALA A 44 0.64 2.14 -2.32
CA ALA A 44 2.03 1.70 -2.45
C ALA A 44 2.28 1.01 -3.81
N GLU A 45 1.32 0.23 -4.31
CA GLU A 45 1.43 -0.45 -5.61
C GLU A 45 1.31 0.52 -6.78
N ASN A 46 0.48 1.56 -6.64
CA ASN A 46 0.43 2.66 -7.60
C ASN A 46 1.78 3.39 -7.66
N GLU A 47 2.40 3.69 -6.51
CA GLU A 47 3.72 4.31 -6.45
C GLU A 47 4.80 3.42 -7.05
N ALA A 48 4.82 2.13 -6.73
CA ALA A 48 5.76 1.17 -7.33
C ALA A 48 5.61 1.10 -8.85
N SER A 49 4.37 1.17 -9.36
CA SER A 49 4.08 1.21 -10.79
C SER A 49 4.59 2.49 -11.46
N LEU A 50 4.44 3.65 -10.80
CA LEU A 50 4.98 4.93 -11.27
C LEU A 50 6.51 4.93 -11.27
N TRP A 51 7.11 4.48 -10.16
CA TRP A 51 8.56 4.30 -10.03
C TRP A 51 9.10 3.39 -11.13
N SER A 52 8.47 2.25 -11.39
CA SER A 52 8.90 1.33 -12.44
C SER A 52 8.92 2.00 -13.82
N ARG A 53 7.85 2.73 -14.18
CA ARG A 53 7.74 3.42 -15.48
C ARG A 53 8.71 4.59 -15.63
N GLU A 54 8.88 5.39 -14.58
CA GLU A 54 9.63 6.65 -14.64
C GLU A 54 11.10 6.50 -14.25
N CYS A 55 11.41 5.69 -13.23
CA CYS A 55 12.77 5.48 -12.73
C CYS A 55 13.52 4.39 -13.52
N LEU A 56 12.83 3.31 -13.89
CA LEU A 56 13.44 2.20 -14.65
C LEU A 56 13.17 2.34 -16.14
N GLY A 57 11.91 2.55 -16.52
CA GLY A 57 11.48 2.60 -17.91
C GLY A 57 11.87 1.30 -18.65
N ARG A 58 12.72 1.41 -19.67
CA ARG A 58 13.26 0.27 -20.44
C ARG A 58 14.70 -0.07 -20.08
N LEU A 59 15.27 0.56 -19.06
CA LEU A 59 16.68 0.44 -18.74
C LEU A 59 16.96 -0.88 -18.02
N ARG A 60 18.02 -1.57 -18.47
CA ARG A 60 18.60 -2.70 -17.73
C ARG A 60 19.59 -2.13 -16.72
N ILE A 61 19.44 -2.51 -15.45
CA ILE A 61 20.31 -2.06 -14.37
C ILE A 61 21.21 -3.22 -13.96
N GLY A 62 22.52 -3.06 -14.16
CA GLY A 62 23.50 -4.13 -13.95
C GLY A 62 23.93 -4.33 -12.49
N SER A 63 23.50 -3.46 -11.57
CA SER A 63 23.88 -3.58 -10.16
C SER A 63 22.82 -3.03 -9.20
N LEU A 64 22.78 -3.61 -8.01
CA LEU A 64 21.90 -3.15 -6.93
C LEU A 64 22.27 -1.74 -6.44
N SER A 65 23.56 -1.37 -6.49
CA SER A 65 24.02 -0.03 -6.09
C SER A 65 23.46 1.06 -7.00
N GLU A 66 23.46 0.84 -8.32
CA GLU A 66 22.88 1.77 -9.28
C GLU A 66 21.35 1.84 -9.15
N LEU A 67 20.69 0.69 -8.93
CA LEU A 67 19.25 0.65 -8.66
C LEU A 67 18.89 1.53 -7.45
N ARG A 68 19.60 1.36 -6.33
CA ARG A 68 19.38 2.14 -5.10
C ARG A 68 19.61 3.63 -5.32
N ARG A 69 20.68 4.01 -6.03
CA ARG A 69 20.99 5.40 -6.35
C ARG A 69 19.86 6.04 -7.15
N ARG A 70 19.41 5.38 -8.22
CA ARG A 70 18.32 5.88 -9.08
C ARG A 70 17.01 6.03 -8.31
N THR A 71 16.63 5.01 -7.56
CA THR A 71 15.44 5.05 -6.71
C THR A 71 15.49 6.21 -5.72
N SER A 72 16.64 6.46 -5.07
CA SER A 72 16.79 7.59 -4.16
C SER A 72 16.60 8.94 -4.85
N LEU A 73 17.16 9.11 -6.04
CA LEU A 73 17.00 10.34 -6.82
C LEU A 73 15.55 10.55 -7.26
N TRP A 74 14.89 9.49 -7.76
CA TRP A 74 13.48 9.55 -8.14
C TRP A 74 12.58 9.87 -6.93
N ASN A 75 12.79 9.22 -5.79
CA ASN A 75 12.03 9.48 -4.55
C ASN A 75 12.16 10.94 -4.10
N LYS A 76 13.38 11.50 -4.10
CA LYS A 76 13.61 12.91 -3.73
C LYS A 76 12.85 13.87 -4.65
N ASP A 77 12.83 13.55 -5.94
CA ASP A 77 12.15 14.36 -6.95
C ASP A 77 10.61 14.24 -6.86
N ALA A 78 10.09 13.03 -6.68
CA ALA A 78 8.67 12.78 -6.44
C ALA A 78 8.17 13.50 -5.18
N HIS A 79 8.95 13.45 -4.09
CA HIS A 79 8.64 14.14 -2.84
C HIS A 79 8.64 15.66 -3.01
N ARG A 80 9.67 16.22 -3.67
CA ARG A 80 9.75 17.66 -3.96
C ARG A 80 8.55 18.15 -4.78
N ARG A 81 8.09 17.37 -5.76
CA ARG A 81 6.89 17.69 -6.54
C ARG A 81 5.58 17.46 -5.78
N ARG A 82 5.63 16.92 -4.55
CA ARG A 82 4.47 16.58 -3.72
C ARG A 82 3.41 15.83 -4.52
N ARG A 83 3.84 14.82 -5.31
CA ARG A 83 2.94 14.09 -6.18
C ARG A 83 1.81 13.48 -5.35
N LYS A 84 0.57 13.75 -5.77
CA LYS A 84 -0.64 13.21 -5.14
C LYS A 84 -1.25 12.16 -6.04
N ILE A 85 -1.88 11.17 -5.42
CA ILE A 85 -2.77 10.27 -6.14
C ILE A 85 -4.10 10.98 -6.32
N THR A 86 -4.46 11.26 -7.58
CA THR A 86 -5.79 11.78 -7.92
C THR A 86 -6.74 10.61 -8.09
N TRP A 87 -7.48 10.30 -7.03
CA TRP A 87 -8.49 9.26 -7.05
C TRP A 87 -9.69 9.68 -7.90
N ARG A 88 -9.92 8.94 -8.98
CA ARG A 88 -11.15 9.06 -9.81
C ARG A 88 -12.18 7.98 -9.48
N PHE A 89 -11.79 6.96 -8.72
CA PHE A 89 -12.68 5.90 -8.29
C PHE A 89 -13.51 6.36 -7.08
N THR A 90 -14.82 6.36 -7.22
CA THR A 90 -15.73 6.91 -6.20
C THR A 90 -16.32 5.83 -5.29
N LYS A 91 -16.94 6.25 -4.18
CA LYS A 91 -17.62 5.32 -3.26
C LYS A 91 -18.81 4.63 -3.92
N GLU A 92 -19.51 5.34 -4.79
CA GLU A 92 -20.65 4.83 -5.56
C GLU A 92 -20.18 3.73 -6.53
N GLN A 93 -19.05 3.96 -7.21
CA GLN A 93 -18.43 2.93 -8.04
C GLN A 93 -17.95 1.74 -7.20
N ALA A 94 -17.42 1.97 -5.99
CA ALA A 94 -17.04 0.90 -5.06
C ALA A 94 -18.22 0.02 -4.67
N ARG A 95 -19.40 0.60 -4.39
CA ARG A 95 -20.63 -0.16 -4.09
C ARG A 95 -21.02 -1.09 -5.22
N ALA A 96 -20.96 -0.60 -6.46
CA ALA A 96 -21.27 -1.40 -7.64
C ALA A 96 -20.22 -2.51 -7.89
N VAL A 97 -18.94 -2.17 -7.85
CA VAL A 97 -17.84 -3.11 -8.17
C VAL A 97 -17.69 -4.20 -7.11
N PHE A 98 -17.76 -3.84 -5.83
CA PHE A 98 -17.58 -4.78 -4.72
C PHE A 98 -18.90 -5.30 -4.16
N LYS A 99 -20.04 -4.95 -4.78
CA LYS A 99 -21.39 -5.34 -4.36
C LYS A 99 -21.64 -5.08 -2.87
N LEU A 100 -21.14 -3.95 -2.35
CA LEU A 100 -21.15 -3.66 -0.92
C LEU A 100 -22.56 -3.60 -0.32
N ASP A 101 -23.55 -3.24 -1.13
CA ASP A 101 -24.96 -3.18 -0.69
C ASP A 101 -25.56 -4.58 -0.42
N GLN A 102 -24.88 -5.64 -0.88
CA GLN A 102 -25.25 -7.05 -0.62
C GLN A 102 -24.47 -7.63 0.56
N ILE A 103 -23.51 -6.90 1.12
CA ILE A 103 -22.66 -7.36 2.21
C ILE A 103 -23.13 -6.69 3.51
N SER A 104 -23.73 -7.48 4.39
CA SER A 104 -23.89 -7.10 5.78
C SER A 104 -22.56 -7.33 6.50
N THR A 105 -21.73 -6.29 6.60
CA THR A 105 -20.64 -6.27 7.58
C THR A 105 -21.02 -5.37 8.72
N SER A 106 -20.70 -5.77 9.95
CA SER A 106 -20.58 -4.79 11.03
C SER A 106 -19.58 -3.73 10.56
N ARG A 107 -19.99 -2.46 10.55
CA ARG A 107 -19.02 -1.38 10.44
C ARG A 107 -18.01 -1.63 11.56
N SER A 108 -16.72 -1.62 11.24
CA SER A 108 -15.69 -1.58 12.28
C SER A 108 -15.98 -0.35 13.12
N GLU A 109 -16.55 -0.56 14.31
CA GLU A 109 -16.70 0.48 15.31
C GLU A 109 -15.29 0.99 15.61
N HIS A 110 -15.15 2.31 15.49
CA HIS A 110 -13.89 3.02 15.67
C HIS A 110 -13.43 2.94 17.11
#